data_AF-A0A968YPU5-F1
#
_entry.id   AF-A0A968YPU5-F1
#
_cell.length_a   1.000
_cell.length_b   1.000
_cell.length_c   1.000
_cell.angle_alpha   90.00
_cell.angle_beta   90.00
_cell.angle_gamma   90.00
#
_symmetry.space_group_name_H-M   'P 1'
#
loop_
_entity.id
_entity.type
_entity.pdbx_description
1 polymer ?
#
loop_
_entity_poly.entity_id
_entity_poly.type
_entity_poly.pdbx_seq_one_letter_code
_entity_poly.pdbx_strand_id
1 'polypeptide(L)' 'MSEDELKLEIAIMLYDQGKISSGKGRAWTWLTVIEFQQELAKRGLCINYDVEDFQSDVQTLRSMGLL' A
#
# COMPACT_ATOMS: atom_id res chain seq x y z
N MET A 1 20.52 -3.67 12.57
CA MET A 1 19.19 -4.23 12.31
C MET A 1 18.50 -4.47 13.63
N SER A 2 17.53 -3.63 13.99
CA SER A 2 16.66 -3.80 15.15
C SER A 2 15.50 -4.76 14.85
N GLU A 3 14.76 -5.18 15.88
CA GLU A 3 13.55 -5.99 15.70
C GLU A 3 12.49 -5.25 14.86
N ASP A 4 12.33 -3.95 15.09
CA ASP A 4 11.34 -3.14 14.36
C ASP A 4 11.74 -2.95 12.90
N GLU A 5 13.04 -2.77 12.62
CA GLU A 5 13.57 -2.76 11.25
C GLU A 5 13.28 -4.10 10.55
N LEU A 6 13.48 -5.23 11.23
CA LEU A 6 13.19 -6.55 10.66
C LEU A 6 11.69 -6.75 10.40
N LYS A 7 10.82 -6.35 11.33
CA LYS A 7 9.35 -6.39 11.15
C LYS A 7 8.93 -5.57 9.94
N LEU A 8 9.53 -4.39 9.76
CA LEU A 8 9.24 -3.53 8.61
C LEU A 8 9.64 -4.19 7.30
N GLU A 9 10.84 -4.77 7.20
CA GLU A 9 11.28 -5.47 5.98
C GLU A 9 10.35 -6.65 5.64
N ILE A 10 9.95 -7.44 6.64
CA ILE A 10 9.02 -8.56 6.41
C ILE A 10 7.63 -8.06 6.00
N ALA A 11 7.12 -7.00 6.64
CA ALA A 11 5.83 -6.42 6.28
C ALA A 11 5.82 -5.90 4.83
N ILE A 12 6.90 -5.25 4.39
CA ILE A 12 7.04 -4.77 3.01
C ILE A 12 7.13 -5.93 2.03
N MET A 13 7.96 -6.94 2.30
CA MET A 13 8.08 -8.13 1.46
C MET A 13 6.74 -8.85 1.29
N LEU A 14 5.98 -9.03 2.38
CA LEU A 14 4.67 -9.68 2.32
C LEU A 14 3.62 -8.83 1.60
N TYR A 15 3.71 -7.50 1.71
CA TYR A 15 2.84 -6.58 1.00
C TYR A 15 3.09 -6.65 -0.52
N ASP A 16 4.36 -6.57 -0.92
CA ASP A 16 4.81 -6.63 -2.32
C ASP A 16 4.41 -7.96 -2.99
N GLN A 17 4.48 -9.07 -2.24
CA GLN A 17 4.01 -10.38 -2.69
C GLN A 17 2.47 -10.55 -2.66
N GLY A 18 1.72 -9.50 -2.30
CA GLY A 18 0.26 -9.54 -2.19
C GLY A 18 -0.28 -10.46 -1.09
N LYS A 19 0.56 -10.86 -0.13
CA LYS A 19 0.18 -11.78 0.97
C LYS A 19 -0.53 -11.06 2.11
N ILE A 20 -0.24 -9.78 2.31
CA ILE A 20 -0.92 -8.93 3.28
C ILE A 20 -1.36 -7.62 2.64
N SER A 21 -2.45 -7.05 3.14
CA SER A 21 -2.85 -5.69 2.76
C SER A 21 -1.98 -4.65 3.47
N SER A 22 -1.95 -3.41 2.94
CA SER A 22 -1.31 -2.28 3.62
C SER A 22 -1.82 -2.10 5.06
N GLY A 23 -3.12 -2.32 5.29
CA GLY A 23 -3.71 -2.26 6.63
C GLY A 23 -3.10 -3.27 7.61
N LYS A 24 -2.87 -4.51 7.17
CA LYS A 24 -2.21 -5.55 7.99
C LYS A 24 -0.73 -5.22 8.24
N GLY A 25 0.00 -4.74 7.22
CA GLY A 25 1.39 -4.31 7.37
C GLY A 25 1.54 -3.17 8.38
N ARG A 26 0.66 -2.18 8.32
CA ARG A 26 0.60 -1.05 9.28
C ARG A 26 0.24 -1.47 10.69
N ALA A 27 -0.74 -2.34 10.86
CA ALA A 27 -1.12 -2.85 12.17
C ALA A 27 0.04 -3.60 12.86
N TRP A 28 0.89 -4.28 12.09
CA TRP A 28 2.04 -5.01 12.61
C TRP A 28 3.25 -4.10 12.93
N THR A 29 3.48 -3.08 12.10
CA THR A 29 4.63 -2.16 12.22
C THR A 29 4.31 -0.92 13.04
N TRP A 30 3.06 -0.72 13.44
CA TRP A 30 2.54 0.48 14.11
C TRP A 30 2.69 1.78 13.31
N LEU A 31 2.89 1.66 11.98
CA LEU A 31 3.00 2.81 11.09
C LEU A 31 1.63 3.36 10.71
N THR A 32 1.56 4.68 10.62
CA THR A 32 0.45 5.37 9.95
C THR A 32 0.41 5.04 8.46
N VAL A 33 -0.68 5.43 7.78
CA VAL A 33 -0.81 5.26 6.33
C VAL A 33 0.34 5.94 5.59
N ILE A 34 0.66 7.16 5.97
CA ILE A 34 1.69 7.98 5.30
C ILE A 34 3.08 7.41 5.55
N GLU A 35 3.41 7.00 6.76
CA GLU A 35 4.73 6.41 7.06
C GLU A 35 4.94 5.11 6.29
N PHE A 36 3.93 4.23 6.21
CA PHE A 36 4.04 3.00 5.43
C PHE A 36 4.21 3.28 3.93
N GLN A 37 3.49 4.27 3.39
CA GLN A 37 3.66 4.70 2.00
C GLN A 37 5.06 5.28 1.74
N GLN A 38 5.64 6.02 2.69
CA GLN A 38 7.02 6.50 2.59
C GLN A 38 8.02 5.34 2.55
N GLU A 39 7.79 4.29 3.35
CA GLU A 39 8.63 3.09 3.34
C GLU A 39 8.53 2.32 2.02
N LEU A 40 7.34 2.25 1.41
CA LEU A 40 7.18 1.71 0.06
C LEU A 40 7.92 2.57 -0.98
N ALA A 41 7.74 3.89 -0.94
CA ALA A 41 8.35 4.83 -1.88
C ALA A 41 9.90 4.79 -1.84
N LYS A 42 10.50 4.67 -0.65
CA LYS A 42 11.95 4.49 -0.48
C LYS A 42 12.49 3.25 -1.22
N ARG A 43 11.64 2.25 -1.45
CA ARG A 43 11.97 0.99 -2.13
C ARG A 43 11.48 0.95 -3.58
N GLY A 44 10.93 2.05 -4.10
CA GLY A 44 10.38 2.12 -5.46
C GLY A 44 9.09 1.32 -5.63
N LEU A 45 8.43 0.96 -4.53
CA LEU A 45 7.16 0.24 -4.55
C LEU A 45 6.01 1.25 -4.59
N CYS A 46 5.10 1.06 -5.54
CA CYS A 46 3.84 1.79 -5.57
C CYS A 46 2.86 1.16 -4.58
N ILE A 47 1.87 1.95 -4.16
CA ILE A 47 0.66 1.35 -3.62
C ILE A 47 0.06 0.42 -4.68
N ASN A 48 -0.53 -0.69 -4.25
CA ASN A 48 -1.30 -1.60 -5.10
C ASN A 48 -2.49 -0.84 -5.67
N TYR A 49 -2.24 -0.15 -6.78
CA TYR A 49 -3.16 0.61 -7.58
C TYR A 49 -2.78 0.32 -9.03
N ASP A 50 -3.62 -0.45 -9.71
CA ASP A 50 -3.37 -0.90 -11.07
C ASP A 50 -4.28 -0.18 -12.07
N VAL A 51 -4.25 -0.65 -13.33
CA VAL A 51 -5.04 -0.06 -14.40
C VAL A 51 -6.53 -0.35 -14.18
N GLU A 52 -6.86 -1.52 -13.64
CA GLU A 52 -8.21 -1.95 -13.35
C GLU A 52 -8.84 -1.09 -12.25
N ASP A 53 -8.12 -0.80 -11.18
CA ASP A 53 -8.51 0.14 -10.12
C ASP A 53 -8.78 1.53 -10.72
N PHE A 54 -7.85 2.02 -11.56
CA PHE A 54 -8.00 3.30 -12.25
C PHE A 54 -9.25 3.36 -13.14
N GLN A 55 -9.51 2.32 -13.93
CA GLN A 55 -10.70 2.27 -14.78
C GLN A 55 -11.98 2.22 -13.95
N SER A 56 -11.98 1.49 -12.83
CA SER A 56 -13.11 1.45 -11.90
C SER A 56 -13.43 2.84 -11.32
N ASP A 57 -12.41 3.59 -10.93
CA ASP A 57 -12.56 4.97 -10.43
C ASP A 57 -13.13 5.89 -11.51
N VAL A 58 -12.63 5.80 -12.76
CA VAL A 58 -13.15 6.58 -13.89
C VAL A 58 -14.62 6.26 -14.16
N GLN A 59 -15.02 4.98 -14.10
CA GLN A 59 -16.42 4.58 -14.27
C GLN A 59 -17.31 5.11 -13.14
N THR A 60 -16.81 5.07 -11.90
CA THR A 60 -17.47 5.64 -10.73
C THR A 60 -17.74 7.13 -10.93
N LEU A 61 -16.71 7.90 -11.33
CA LEU A 61 -16.86 9.33 -11.59
C LEU A 61 -17.89 9.64 -12.69
N ARG A 62 -17.88 8.87 -13.79
CA ARG A 62 -18.88 8.99 -14.87
C ARG A 62 -20.29 8.71 -14.37
N SER A 63 -20.48 7.66 -13.58
CA SER A 63 -21.80 7.29 -13.03
C SER A 63 -22.37 8.37 -12.10
N MET A 64 -21.50 9.16 -11.47
CA MET A 64 -21.86 10.27 -10.59
C MET A 64 -22.02 11.60 -11.35
N GLY A 65 -21.72 11.64 -12.65
CA GLY A 65 -21.72 12.87 -13.46
C GLY A 65 -20.61 13.86 -13.07
N LEU A 66 -19.52 13.37 -12.45
CA LEU A 66 -18.35 14.18 -12.08
C LEU A 66 -17.27 14.20 -13.17
N LEU A 67 -17.47 13.43 -14.25
CA LEU A 67 -16.59 13.33 -15.42
C LEU A 67 -17.42 12.98 -16.66
#